data_AF-A0Q4W8-F1
#
_entry.id   AF-A0Q4W8-F1
#
_cell.length_a   1.000
_cell.length_b   1.000
_cell.length_c   1.000
_cell.angle_alpha   90.00
_cell.angle_beta   90.00
_cell.angle_gamma   90.00
#
_symmetry.space_group_name_H-M   'P 1'
#
loop_
_entity.id
_entity.type
_entity.pdbx_description
1 polymer ?
#
loop_
_entity_poly.entity_id
_entity_poly.type
_entity_poly.pdbx_seq_one_letter_code
_entity_poly.pdbx_strand_id
1 'polypeptide(L)'
;METKEQNRLNLFDIVKTTRISKNITQTELATKLEISKQYICDIENNRKPITIELAKEFAKVFGTVRAGFSRNDITRVTNEK
;
A
#
# COMPACT_ATOMS: atom_id res chain seq x y z
N MET A 1 -10.25 3.32 28.40
CA MET A 1 -10.02 2.18 27.47
C MET A 1 -9.58 2.80 26.16
N GLU A 2 -8.27 3.01 25.99
CA GLU A 2 -7.68 3.60 24.78
C GLU A 2 -6.29 2.97 24.65
N THR A 3 -6.19 1.93 23.84
CA THR A 3 -4.94 1.21 23.59
C THR A 3 -4.05 2.03 22.67
N LYS A 4 -2.76 2.10 23.03
CA LYS A 4 -1.65 2.73 22.32
C LYS A 4 -1.33 2.07 20.96
N GLU A 5 -2.32 1.98 20.08
CA GLU A 5 -2.24 1.49 18.70
C GLU A 5 -2.40 2.65 17.69
N GLN A 6 -2.37 3.90 18.17
CA GLN A 6 -2.87 5.06 17.43
C GLN A 6 -1.89 5.68 16.40
N ASN A 7 -0.82 5.01 15.96
CA ASN A 7 0.10 5.65 15.00
C ASN A 7 0.89 4.71 14.07
N ARG A 8 0.32 3.56 13.68
CA ARG A 8 0.84 2.81 12.53
C ARG A 8 -0.02 3.14 11.31
N LEU A 9 0.57 3.82 10.31
CA LEU A 9 -0.02 3.87 8.98
C LEU A 9 -0.11 2.44 8.44
N ASN A 10 -1.34 1.96 8.23
CA ASN A 10 -1.54 0.64 7.63
C ASN A 10 -1.31 0.73 6.11
N LEU A 11 -0.91 -0.39 5.49
CA LEU A 11 -0.47 -0.39 4.09
C LEU A 11 -1.55 0.13 3.11
N PHE A 12 -2.83 -0.12 3.41
CA PHE A 12 -3.94 0.44 2.63
C PHE A 12 -4.06 1.97 2.74
N ASP A 13 -3.78 2.54 3.92
CA ASP A 13 -3.76 3.99 4.12
C ASP A 13 -2.59 4.63 3.34
N ILE A 14 -1.44 3.96 3.30
CA ILE A 14 -0.28 4.39 2.50
C ILE A 14 -0.64 4.43 1.01
N VAL A 15 -1.30 3.39 0.49
CA VAL A 15 -1.74 3.34 -0.92
C VAL A 15 -2.70 4.50 -1.21
N LYS A 16 -3.74 4.68 -0.38
CA LYS A 16 -4.76 5.71 -0.57
C LYS A 16 -4.18 7.12 -0.50
N THR A 17 -3.38 7.41 0.52
CA THR A 17 -2.77 8.74 0.72
C THR A 17 -1.77 9.07 -0.38
N THR A 18 -0.93 8.11 -0.79
CA THR A 18 0.01 8.28 -1.91
C THR A 18 -0.71 8.49 -3.24
N ARG A 19 -1.81 7.77 -3.47
CA ARG A 19 -2.66 7.95 -4.65
C ARG A 19 -3.23 9.37 -4.70
N ILE A 20 -3.82 9.83 -3.60
CA ILE A 20 -4.41 11.16 -3.49
C ILE A 20 -3.33 12.24 -3.64
N SER A 21 -2.16 12.10 -3.01
CA SER A 21 -1.07 13.08 -3.12
C SER A 21 -0.51 13.21 -4.54
N LYS A 22 -0.68 12.17 -5.37
CA LYS A 22 -0.31 12.17 -6.79
C LYS A 22 -1.44 12.63 -7.72
N ASN A 23 -2.59 13.02 -7.18
CA ASN A 23 -3.78 13.44 -7.94
C ASN A 23 -4.24 12.43 -8.99
N ILE A 24 -4.14 11.12 -8.69
CA ILE A 24 -4.67 10.07 -9.57
C ILE A 24 -5.92 9.43 -8.95
N THR A 25 -6.85 9.02 -9.79
CA THR A 25 -8.08 8.32 -9.44
C THR A 25 -7.80 6.82 -9.16
N GLN A 26 -8.75 6.15 -8.51
CA GLN A 26 -8.67 4.70 -8.33
C GLN A 26 -8.66 3.95 -9.67
N THR A 27 -9.38 4.45 -10.68
CA THR A 27 -9.42 3.88 -12.04
C THR A 27 -8.06 3.99 -12.72
N GLU A 28 -7.39 5.14 -12.62
CA GLU A 28 -6.04 5.32 -13.18
C GLU A 28 -5.01 4.44 -12.48
N LEU A 29 -5.08 4.32 -11.15
CA LEU A 29 -4.21 3.41 -10.41
C LEU A 29 -4.47 1.94 -10.79
N ALA A 30 -5.73 1.55 -10.92
CA ALA A 30 -6.12 0.21 -11.36
C ALA A 30 -5.59 -0.11 -12.77
N THR A 31 -5.65 0.87 -13.68
CA THR A 31 -5.12 0.75 -15.05
C THR A 31 -3.61 0.54 -15.06
N LYS A 32 -2.86 1.30 -14.22
CA LYS A 32 -1.39 1.15 -14.12
C LYS A 32 -0.95 -0.18 -13.52
N LEU A 33 -1.81 -0.83 -12.75
CA LEU A 33 -1.53 -2.09 -12.06
C LEU A 33 -2.20 -3.30 -12.73
N GLU A 34 -2.89 -3.09 -13.86
CA GLU A 34 -3.61 -4.13 -14.59
C GLU A 34 -4.59 -4.93 -13.72
N ILE A 35 -5.27 -4.25 -12.79
CA ILE A 35 -6.29 -4.84 -11.91
C ILE A 35 -7.59 -4.05 -11.99
N SER A 36 -8.67 -4.58 -11.39
CA SER A 36 -9.95 -3.88 -11.41
C SER A 36 -9.97 -2.69 -10.44
N LYS A 37 -10.72 -1.64 -10.81
CA LYS A 37 -10.98 -0.50 -9.90
C LYS A 37 -11.65 -0.93 -8.60
N GLN A 38 -12.49 -1.98 -8.64
CA GLN A 38 -13.09 -2.56 -7.44
C GLN A 38 -12.02 -3.13 -6.50
N TYR A 39 -11.00 -3.80 -7.05
CA TYR A 39 -9.88 -4.34 -6.27
C TYR A 39 -9.12 -3.23 -5.54
N ILE A 40 -8.85 -2.10 -6.21
CA ILE A 40 -8.25 -0.91 -5.57
C ILE A 40 -9.14 -0.37 -4.46
N CYS A 41 -10.45 -0.24 -4.70
CA CYS A 41 -11.41 0.21 -3.71
C CYS A 41 -11.43 -0.71 -2.48
N ASP A 42 -11.40 -2.03 -2.67
CA ASP A 42 -11.39 -3.00 -1.58
C ASP A 42 -10.10 -2.94 -0.77
N ILE A 43 -8.95 -2.69 -1.42
CA ILE A 43 -7.69 -2.43 -0.72
C ILE A 43 -7.78 -1.17 0.13
N GLU A 44 -8.17 -0.03 -0.46
CA GLU A 44 -8.18 1.28 0.22
C GLU A 44 -9.20 1.37 1.38
N ASN A 45 -10.09 0.39 1.50
CA ASN A 45 -11.06 0.27 2.59
C ASN A 45 -10.79 -0.95 3.48
N ASN A 46 -9.59 -1.54 3.42
CA ASN A 46 -9.20 -2.69 4.23
C ASN A 46 -10.14 -3.91 4.11
N ARG A 47 -10.77 -4.10 2.94
CA ARG A 47 -11.60 -5.28 2.64
C ARG A 47 -10.81 -6.37 1.93
N LYS A 48 -9.63 -6.05 1.40
CA LYS A 48 -8.75 -7.00 0.74
C LYS A 48 -7.28 -6.78 1.16
N PRO A 49 -6.58 -7.84 1.61
CA PRO A 49 -5.17 -7.72 1.94
C PRO A 49 -4.32 -7.46 0.68
N ILE A 50 -3.21 -6.75 0.87
CA ILE A 50 -2.20 -6.53 -0.17
C ILE A 50 -1.16 -7.64 -0.07
N THR A 51 -0.92 -8.35 -1.18
CA THR A 51 0.16 -9.34 -1.26
C THR A 51 1.52 -8.66 -1.42
N ILE A 52 2.61 -9.39 -1.18
CA ILE A 52 3.97 -8.88 -1.34
C ILE A 52 4.22 -8.46 -2.80
N GLU A 53 3.71 -9.23 -3.76
CA GLU A 53 3.82 -8.95 -5.20
C GLU A 53 3.13 -7.63 -5.53
N LEU A 54 1.91 -7.45 -5.04
CA LEU A 54 1.15 -6.24 -5.29
C LEU A 54 1.78 -5.02 -4.61
N ALA A 55 2.35 -5.17 -3.41
CA ALA A 55 3.11 -4.11 -2.74
C ALA A 55 4.33 -3.66 -3.58
N LYS A 56 5.01 -4.59 -4.27
CA LYS A 56 6.10 -4.26 -5.20
C LYS A 56 5.60 -3.49 -6.41
N GLU A 57 4.45 -3.87 -6.98
CA GLU A 57 3.86 -3.13 -8.10
C GLU A 57 3.42 -1.72 -7.68
N PHE A 58 2.83 -1.55 -6.49
CA PHE A 58 2.56 -0.22 -5.93
C PHE A 58 3.83 0.62 -5.81
N ALA A 59 4.95 0.05 -5.32
CA ALA A 59 6.21 0.78 -5.20
C ALA A 59 6.76 1.25 -6.55
N LYS A 60 6.63 0.43 -7.60
CA LYS A 60 6.99 0.81 -8.98
C LYS A 60 6.11 1.96 -9.49
N VAL A 61 4.79 1.83 -9.37
CA VAL A 61 3.82 2.85 -9.85
C VAL A 61 3.95 4.17 -9.10
N PHE A 62 4.22 4.12 -7.80
CA PHE A 62 4.38 5.32 -6.98
C PHE A 62 5.78 5.94 -7.08
N GLY A 63 6.71 5.32 -7.78
CA GLY A 63 8.06 5.86 -7.98
C GLY A 63 8.92 5.79 -6.73
N THR A 64 8.55 4.98 -5.73
CA THR A 64 9.39 4.67 -4.57
C THR A 64 10.34 3.52 -4.90
N VAL A 65 11.14 3.70 -5.95
CA VAL A 65 12.47 3.05 -6.01
C VAL A 65 13.49 4.13 -5.67
N ARG A 66 13.48 4.60 -4.42
CA ARG A 66 14.73 5.14 -3.88
C ARG A 66 15.67 3.94 -3.78
N ALA A 67 16.88 4.10 -4.30
CA ALA A 67 18.01 3.16 -4.23
C ALA A 67 18.48 2.90 -2.77
N GLY A 68 17.55 2.51 -1.91
CA GLY A 68 17.69 2.36 -0.46
C GLY A 68 16.54 1.61 0.21
N PHE A 69 15.66 0.93 -0.54
CA PHE A 69 14.83 -0.14 0.02
C PHE A 69 15.76 -1.31 0.36
N SER A 70 16.35 -1.26 1.55
CA SER A 70 17.10 -2.38 2.10
C SER A 70 16.12 -3.53 2.36
N ARG A 71 16.57 -4.77 2.13
CA ARG A 71 15.87 -6.03 2.42
C ARG A 71 15.20 -6.09 3.81
N ASN A 72 15.59 -5.22 4.74
CA ASN A 72 15.14 -5.20 6.14
C ASN A 72 13.73 -4.62 6.40
N ASP A 73 13.11 -3.88 5.47
CA ASP A 73 11.80 -3.29 5.75
C ASP A 73 10.65 -4.32 5.69
N ILE A 74 10.86 -5.42 4.97
CA ILE A 74 9.87 -6.51 4.82
C ILE A 74 9.82 -7.40 6.08
N THR A 75 10.92 -7.49 6.84
CA THR A 75 11.06 -8.36 8.01
C THR A 75 10.39 -7.84 9.30
N ARG A 76 9.90 -6.59 9.32
CA ARG A 76 9.21 -6.02 10.49
C ARG A 76 7.70 -6.30 10.56
N VAL A 77 7.12 -6.84 9.49
CA VAL A 77 5.68 -7.14 9.44
C VAL A 77 5.40 -8.64 9.68
N THR A 78 6.42 -9.51 9.60
CA THR A 78 6.21 -10.97 9.68
C THR A 78 6.81 -11.65 10.91
N ASN A 79 7.36 -10.92 11.88
CA ASN A 79 7.86 -11.52 13.13
C ASN A 79 7.42 -10.70 14.35
N GLU A 80 6.16 -10.86 14.73
CA GLU A 80 5.81 -10.84 16.15
C GLU A 80 5.87 -12.30 16.63
N LYS A 81 6.95 -12.61 17.35
CA LYS A 81 6.98 -13.66 18.37
C LYS A 81 6.81 -12.99 19.72
#